data_AF-A0A062X7J3-F1
#
_entry.id   AF-A0A062X7J3-F1
#
_cell.length_a   1.000
_cell.length_b   1.000
_cell.length_c   1.000
_cell.angle_alpha   90.00
_cell.angle_beta   90.00
_cell.angle_gamma   90.00
#
_symmetry.space_group_name_H-M   'P 1'
#
loop_
_entity.id
_entity.type
_entity.pdbx_description
1 polymer ?
#
loop_
_entity_poly.entity_id
_entity_poly.type
_entity_poly.pdbx_seq_one_letter_code
_entity_poly.pdbx_strand_id
1 'polypeptide(L)' 'MGSEDLVCARCAGLVVEGRCPTCRASREYLRQNFFQMSPQVIVALIAIVMLLAVLAARHVS' A
#
# COMPACT_ATOMS: atom_id res chain seq x y z
N MET A 1 3.79 12.59 5.49
CA MET A 1 2.78 12.70 6.56
C MET A 1 2.09 11.35 6.68
N GLY A 2 2.48 10.55 7.68
CA GLY A 2 2.05 9.16 7.83
C GLY A 2 0.74 9.04 8.61
N SER A 3 0.05 7.92 8.44
CA SER A 3 -1.20 7.52 9.13
C SER A 3 -1.04 7.31 10.64
N GLU A 4 0.11 7.70 11.19
CA GLU A 4 0.52 7.48 12.57
C GLU A 4 -0.08 8.49 13.55
N ASP A 5 -0.60 9.63 13.07
CA ASP A 5 -1.20 10.68 13.92
C ASP A 5 -2.73 10.65 14.03
N LEU A 6 -3.41 9.65 13.45
CA LEU A 6 -4.88 9.58 13.58
C LEU A 6 -5.27 9.14 14.99
N VAL A 7 -5.68 10.12 15.81
CA VAL A 7 -6.24 9.91 17.14
C VAL A 7 -7.75 9.67 17.06
N CYS A 8 -8.22 8.64 17.75
CA CYS A 8 -9.64 8.33 17.82
C CYS A 8 -10.36 9.20 18.86
N ALA A 9 -11.38 9.95 18.44
CA ALA A 9 -12.17 10.81 19.34
C ALA A 9 -12.93 10.05 20.45
N ARG A 10 -13.17 8.75 20.29
CA ARG A 10 -13.91 7.93 21.29
C ARG A 10 -13.04 7.39 22.42
N CYS A 11 -11.80 7.02 22.14
CA CYS A 11 -10.90 6.45 23.16
C CYS A 11 -9.62 7.25 23.38
N ALA A 12 -9.47 8.41 22.73
CA ALA A 12 -8.28 9.26 22.74
C ALA A 12 -6.97 8.50 22.47
N GLY A 13 -7.07 7.38 21.72
CA GLY A 13 -5.97 6.48 21.43
C GLY A 13 -5.59 6.52 19.95
N LEU A 14 -4.41 6.03 19.62
CA LEU A 14 -4.01 5.95 18.22
C LEU A 14 -4.84 4.86 17.52
N VAL A 15 -5.34 5.18 16.33
CA VAL A 15 -6.12 4.22 15.53
C VAL A 15 -5.30 2.97 15.21
N VAL A 16 -3.97 3.10 15.10
CA VAL A 16 -3.03 2.00 14.83
C VAL A 16 -3.09 0.90 15.91
N GLU A 17 -3.34 1.28 17.17
CA GLU A 17 -3.33 0.38 18.33
C GLU A 17 -4.58 -0.50 18.40
N GLY A 18 -5.69 -0.09 17.77
CA GLY A 18 -6.92 -0.90 17.74
C GLY A 18 -7.57 -1.15 19.11
N ARG A 19 -7.38 -0.25 20.08
CA ARG A 19 -7.89 -0.39 21.48
C ARG A 19 -9.41 -0.40 21.63
N CYS A 20 -10.16 0.11 20.67
CA CYS A 20 -11.63 0.17 20.70
C CYS A 20 -12.25 -0.32 19.37
N PRO A 21 -13.54 -0.70 19.34
CA PRO A 21 -14.18 -1.20 18.12
C PRO A 21 -14.14 -0.20 16.96
N THR A 22 -14.29 1.11 17.25
CA THR A 22 -14.14 2.17 16.24
C THR A 22 -12.73 2.21 15.65
N CYS A 23 -11.69 2.16 16.49
CA CYS A 23 -10.31 2.13 15.99
C CYS A 23 -10.05 0.92 15.10
N ARG A 24 -10.56 -0.27 15.47
CA ARG A 24 -10.42 -1.48 14.65
C ARG A 24 -11.11 -1.35 13.30
N ALA A 25 -12.34 -0.84 13.28
CA ALA A 25 -13.06 -0.60 12.03
C ALA A 25 -12.31 0.39 11.13
N SER A 26 -11.87 1.53 11.67
CA SER A 26 -11.09 2.52 10.90
C SER A 26 -9.77 1.94 10.40
N ARG A 27 -9.05 1.17 11.24
CA ARG A 27 -7.80 0.51 10.83
C ARG A 27 -8.01 -0.49 9.70
N GLU A 28 -9.12 -1.22 9.71
CA GLU A 28 -9.48 -2.15 8.63
C GLU A 28 -9.78 -1.42 7.32
N TYR A 29 -10.51 -0.30 7.37
CA TYR A 29 -10.71 0.58 6.21
C TYR A 29 -9.38 1.13 5.68
N LEU A 30 -8.49 1.59 6.57
CA LEU A 30 -7.15 2.00 6.18
C LEU A 30 -6.40 0.82 5.56
N ARG A 31 -6.40 -0.37 6.14
CA ARG A 31 -5.70 -1.55 5.59
C ARG A 31 -6.19 -1.93 4.19
N GLN A 32 -7.48 -1.75 3.91
CA GLN A 32 -8.04 -1.99 2.58
C GLN A 32 -7.68 -0.89 1.58
N ASN A 33 -7.66 0.38 2.02
CA ASN A 33 -7.38 1.53 1.15
C ASN A 33 -5.88 1.83 1.00
N PHE A 34 -5.07 1.41 1.95
CA PHE A 34 -3.64 1.22 1.78
C PHE A 34 -3.48 0.07 0.80
N PHE A 35 -3.57 0.41 -0.48
CA PHE A 35 -3.15 -0.42 -1.59
C PHE A 35 -1.77 -0.96 -1.21
N GLN A 36 -1.75 -2.20 -0.68
CA GLN A 36 -0.50 -2.87 -0.41
C GLN A 36 0.04 -3.17 -1.79
N MET A 37 0.83 -2.24 -2.34
CA MET A 37 1.68 -2.51 -3.49
C MET A 37 2.59 -3.62 -3.05
N SER A 38 2.08 -4.81 -3.30
CA SER A 38 2.63 -6.02 -2.77
C SER A 38 3.96 -6.18 -3.53
N PRO A 39 5.07 -6.50 -2.86
CA PRO A 39 6.39 -6.51 -3.51
C PRO A 39 6.44 -7.33 -4.81
N GLN A 40 5.60 -8.37 -4.93
CA GLN A 40 5.39 -9.10 -6.18
C GLN A 40 4.86 -8.26 -7.36
N VAL A 41 3.99 -7.27 -7.14
CA VAL A 41 3.50 -6.37 -8.20
C VAL A 41 4.64 -5.50 -8.72
N ILE A 42 5.50 -5.00 -7.83
CA ILE A 42 6.67 -4.20 -8.21
C ILE A 42 7.63 -5.04 -9.07
N VAL A 43 7.93 -6.27 -8.64
CA VAL A 43 8.78 -7.20 -9.40
C VAL A 43 8.19 -7.52 -10.78
N ALA A 44 6.88 -7.81 -10.85
CA ALA A 44 6.21 -8.07 -12.12
C ALA A 44 6.27 -6.85 -13.07
N LEU A 45 6.08 -5.64 -12.54
CA LEU A 45 6.17 -4.41 -13.33
C LEU A 45 7.57 -4.22 -13.92
N ILE A 46 8.62 -4.43 -13.11
CA ILE A 46 10.02 -4.35 -13.56
C ILE A 46 10.29 -5.39 -14.65
N ALA A 47 9.84 -6.63 -14.47
CA ALA A 47 10.01 -7.69 -15.45
C ALA A 47 9.35 -7.34 -16.80
N ILE A 48 8.13 -6.79 -16.78
CA ILE A 48 7.43 -6.33 -18.00
C ILE A 48 8.23 -5.22 -18.69
N VAL A 49 8.69 -4.21 -17.95
CA VAL A 49 9.48 -3.11 -18.50
C VAL A 49 10.77 -3.63 -19.15
N MET A 50 11.47 -4.56 -18.50
CA MET A 50 12.69 -5.19 -19.04
C MET A 50 12.39 -5.96 -20.33
N LEU A 51 11.28 -6.72 -20.36
CA LEU A 51 10.90 -7.50 -21.53
C LEU A 51 10.60 -6.58 -22.74
N LEU A 52 9.87 -5.48 -22.50
CA LEU A 52 9.58 -4.47 -23.51
C LEU A 52 10.85 -3.77 -24.00
N ALA A 53 11.79 -3.45 -23.10
CA ALA A 53 13.07 -2.84 -23.47
C ALA A 53 13.90 -3.77 -24.37
N VAL A 54 13.93 -5.07 -24.07
CA VAL A 54 14.62 -6.06 -24.92
C VAL A 54 13.95 -6.16 -26.29
N LEU A 55 12.62 -6.25 -26.33
CA LEU A 55 11.86 -6.27 -27.59
C LEU A 55 12.14 -5.02 -28.43
N ALA A 56 12.08 -3.84 -27.83
CA ALA A 56 12.37 -2.58 -28.51
C ALA A 56 13.82 -2.54 -29.04
N ALA A 57 14.80 -2.99 -28.24
CA ALA A 57 16.20 -3.06 -28.67
C ALA A 57 16.40 -4.03 -29.86
N ARG A 58 15.65 -5.14 -29.90
CA ARG A 58 15.66 -6.07 -31.04
C ARG A 58 14.97 -5.54 -32.28
N HIS A 59 13.94 -4.71 -32.14
CA HIS A 59 13.22 -4.11 -33.26
C HIS A 59 13.94 -2.90 -33.87
N VAL A 60 14.77 -2.20 -33.09
CA VAL A 60 15.52 -1.02 -33.54
C VAL A 60 16.92 -1.35 -34.08
N SER A 61 17.41 -2.58 -33.83
CA SER A 61 18.66 -3.10 -34.40
C SER A 61 18.38 -3.85 -35.70
#